data_AF-A0A6V7E7E9-F1
#
_entry.id   AF-A0A6V7E7E9-F1
#
_cell.length_a   1.000
_cell.length_b   1.000
_cell.length_c   1.000
_cell.angle_alpha   90.00
_cell.angle_beta   90.00
_cell.angle_gamma   90.00
#
_symmetry.space_group_name_H-M   'P 1'
#
loop_
_entity.id
_entity.type
_entity.pdbx_description
1 polymer ?
#
loop_
_entity_poly.entity_id
_entity_poly.type
_entity_poly.pdbx_seq_one_letter_code
_entity_poly.pdbx_strand_id
1 'polypeptide(L)'
;MPIQTNYPGIYSSSQTSSQENQFKGQVESALGKIAEGGSGNSLLQGLKAFNARENRNVIIKEIPPTDQPNTFAILSARQVEEHRDSDGRRASTLKKSAKIAKKLAKEGVGCNAMVEWNPHSHIELNGNGSPVRIGSNADEAFVVLAHELVHARHLLAGTSTAYDGGDRYDERSEAGKEELRAVGIGEYDSRTTGEPSENSIRQEHGLPIRKKYKSHGM
;
A
#
# COMPACT_ATOMS: atom_id res chain seq x y z
N MET A 1 5.01 -14.41 -13.38
CA MET A 1 5.21 -13.01 -13.82
C MET A 1 3.95 -12.26 -13.47
N PRO A 2 4.03 -11.00 -13.02
CA PRO A 2 2.84 -10.24 -12.67
C PRO A 2 1.90 -10.12 -13.87
N ILE A 3 0.60 -10.30 -13.66
CA ILE A 3 -0.41 -10.14 -14.69
C ILE A 3 -1.26 -8.90 -14.40
N GLN A 4 -1.68 -8.20 -15.45
CA GLN A 4 -2.44 -6.96 -15.30
C GLN A 4 -3.85 -7.25 -14.79
N THR A 5 -4.32 -6.44 -13.84
CA THR A 5 -5.72 -6.44 -13.39
C THR A 5 -6.60 -5.58 -14.30
N ASN A 6 -7.92 -5.59 -14.09
CA ASN A 6 -8.85 -4.68 -14.75
C ASN A 6 -8.64 -3.20 -14.36
N TYR A 7 -7.75 -2.93 -13.39
CA TYR A 7 -7.36 -1.58 -12.96
C TYR A 7 -6.00 -1.22 -13.59
N PRO A 8 -5.96 -0.26 -14.54
CA PRO A 8 -4.71 0.12 -15.22
C PRO A 8 -3.62 0.55 -14.26
N GLY A 9 -2.40 0.05 -14.48
CA GLY A 9 -1.24 0.31 -13.61
C GLY A 9 -1.16 -0.58 -12.36
N ILE A 10 -2.14 -1.45 -12.13
CA ILE A 10 -2.14 -2.42 -11.03
C ILE A 10 -2.04 -3.84 -11.59
N TYR A 11 -1.05 -4.59 -11.09
CA TYR A 11 -0.74 -5.96 -11.48
C TYR A 11 -0.86 -6.89 -10.27
N SER A 12 -1.24 -8.15 -10.47
CA SER A 12 -1.22 -9.19 -9.45
C SER A 12 -0.05 -10.16 -9.67
N SER A 13 0.47 -10.74 -8.59
CA SER A 13 1.43 -11.85 -8.64
C SER A 13 1.13 -12.82 -7.49
N SER A 14 0.69 -14.03 -7.82
CA SER A 14 0.44 -15.10 -6.84
C SER A 14 1.73 -15.76 -6.34
N GLN A 15 1.62 -16.60 -5.31
CA GLN A 15 2.75 -17.41 -4.82
C GLN A 15 3.17 -18.49 -5.82
N THR A 16 2.22 -19.03 -6.60
CA THR A 16 2.46 -20.10 -7.58
C THR A 16 1.72 -19.82 -8.88
N SER A 17 2.35 -20.11 -10.02
CA SER A 17 1.73 -19.85 -11.33
C SER A 17 0.36 -20.52 -11.52
N SER A 18 0.06 -21.62 -10.82
CA SER A 18 -1.24 -22.28 -10.88
C SER A 18 -2.36 -21.51 -10.17
N GLN A 19 -2.04 -20.60 -9.25
CA GLN A 19 -3.01 -19.81 -8.50
C GLN A 19 -3.19 -18.40 -9.07
N GLU A 20 -2.42 -18.01 -10.10
CA GLU A 20 -2.35 -16.63 -10.60
C GLU A 20 -3.71 -16.05 -11.00
N ASN A 21 -4.53 -16.81 -11.74
CA ASN A 21 -5.87 -16.34 -12.14
C ASN A 21 -6.84 -16.25 -10.96
N GLN A 22 -6.75 -17.18 -10.00
CA GLN A 22 -7.57 -17.15 -8.79
C GLN A 22 -7.23 -15.92 -7.95
N PHE A 23 -5.94 -15.69 -7.71
CA PHE A 23 -5.47 -14.54 -6.94
C PHE A 23 -5.79 -13.22 -7.64
N LYS A 24 -5.62 -13.14 -8.97
CA LYS A 24 -6.09 -11.98 -9.75
C LYS A 24 -7.57 -11.69 -9.52
N GLY A 25 -8.43 -12.72 -9.54
CA GLY A 25 -9.86 -12.56 -9.26
C GLY A 25 -10.14 -12.02 -7.86
N GLN A 26 -9.37 -12.44 -6.85
CA GLN A 26 -9.48 -11.93 -5.48
C GLN A 26 -9.02 -10.47 -5.37
N VAL A 27 -7.92 -10.11 -6.04
CA VAL A 27 -7.43 -8.74 -6.14
C VAL A 27 -8.47 -7.86 -6.82
N GLU A 28 -9.03 -8.28 -7.95
CA GLU A 28 -10.05 -7.51 -8.69
C GLU A 28 -11.35 -7.35 -7.90
N SER A 29 -11.77 -8.38 -7.17
CA SER A 29 -12.91 -8.28 -6.27
C SER A 29 -12.67 -7.27 -5.14
N ALA A 30 -11.48 -7.28 -4.52
CA ALA A 30 -11.12 -6.33 -3.47
C ALA A 30 -10.99 -4.88 -4.00
N LEU A 31 -10.35 -4.69 -5.16
CA LEU A 31 -10.31 -3.38 -5.83
C LEU A 31 -11.71 -2.91 -6.25
N GLY A 32 -12.58 -3.84 -6.64
CA GLY A 32 -14.01 -3.64 -6.88
C GLY A 32 -14.71 -3.02 -5.68
N LYS A 33 -14.59 -3.68 -4.52
CA LYS A 33 -15.12 -3.18 -3.24
C LYS A 33 -14.58 -1.78 -2.93
N ILE A 34 -13.26 -1.59 -2.98
CA ILE A 34 -12.63 -0.27 -2.74
C ILE A 34 -13.22 0.81 -3.67
N ALA A 35 -13.51 0.48 -4.92
CA ALA A 35 -14.03 1.45 -5.89
C ALA A 35 -15.51 1.83 -5.69
N GLU A 36 -16.27 1.14 -4.82
CA GLU A 36 -17.69 1.43 -4.58
C GLU A 36 -17.90 2.80 -3.92
N GLY A 37 -16.93 3.25 -3.11
CA GLY A 37 -16.92 4.54 -2.44
C GLY A 37 -16.18 5.63 -3.21
N GLY A 38 -16.43 6.90 -2.86
CA GLY A 38 -15.81 8.06 -3.51
C GLY A 38 -14.32 8.21 -3.18
N SER A 39 -13.93 8.01 -1.94
CA SER A 39 -12.56 8.00 -1.44
C SER A 39 -11.76 6.85 -2.02
N GLY A 40 -12.30 5.63 -1.94
CA GLY A 40 -11.65 4.46 -2.53
C GLY A 40 -11.53 4.55 -4.06
N ASN A 41 -12.55 5.03 -4.78
CA ASN A 41 -12.41 5.32 -6.21
C ASN A 41 -11.35 6.41 -6.48
N SER A 42 -11.30 7.48 -5.69
CA SER A 42 -10.29 8.54 -5.82
C SER A 42 -8.87 8.02 -5.62
N LEU A 43 -8.66 7.09 -4.68
CA LEU A 43 -7.39 6.39 -4.50
C LEU A 43 -6.96 5.67 -5.78
N LEU A 44 -7.85 4.86 -6.35
CA LEU A 44 -7.56 4.08 -7.56
C LEU A 44 -7.36 4.96 -8.80
N GLN A 45 -8.12 6.05 -8.95
CA GLN A 45 -7.88 7.03 -10.02
C GLN A 45 -6.51 7.71 -9.87
N GLY A 46 -6.07 7.99 -8.64
CA GLY A 46 -4.74 8.50 -8.35
C GLY A 46 -3.64 7.56 -8.83
N LEU A 47 -3.73 6.27 -8.48
CA LEU A 47 -2.79 5.24 -8.93
C LEU A 47 -2.76 5.13 -10.47
N LYS A 48 -3.93 5.12 -11.10
CA LYS A 48 -4.07 5.13 -12.56
C LYS A 48 -3.40 6.36 -13.20
N ALA A 49 -3.54 7.53 -12.59
CA ALA A 49 -2.95 8.77 -13.11
C ALA A 49 -1.41 8.74 -13.08
N PHE A 50 -0.81 8.20 -12.02
CA PHE A 50 0.64 7.99 -11.95
C PHE A 50 1.14 7.00 -13.00
N ASN A 51 0.39 5.91 -13.24
CA ASN A 51 0.69 4.99 -14.33
C ASN A 51 0.65 5.70 -15.70
N ALA A 52 -0.42 6.44 -15.99
CA ALA A 52 -0.61 7.08 -17.30
C ALA A 52 0.45 8.16 -17.60
N ARG A 53 0.89 8.92 -16.58
CA ARG A 53 1.80 10.07 -16.76
C ARG A 53 3.27 9.70 -16.64
N GLU A 54 3.58 8.75 -15.77
CA GLU A 54 4.96 8.49 -15.34
C GLU A 54 5.36 7.01 -15.46
N ASN A 55 4.46 6.17 -15.98
CA ASN A 55 4.63 4.72 -16.09
C ASN A 55 4.99 4.06 -14.75
N ARG A 56 4.41 4.57 -13.66
CA ARG A 56 4.57 4.00 -12.32
C ARG A 56 3.48 2.98 -12.03
N ASN A 57 3.87 1.84 -11.48
CA ASN A 57 3.00 0.68 -11.30
C ASN A 57 2.93 0.22 -9.85
N VAL A 58 1.81 -0.40 -9.51
CA VAL A 58 1.63 -1.16 -8.27
C VAL A 58 1.58 -2.65 -8.62
N ILE A 59 2.35 -3.46 -7.90
CA ILE A 59 2.30 -4.92 -7.98
C ILE A 59 1.74 -5.44 -6.66
N ILE A 60 0.56 -6.04 -6.68
CA ILE A 60 -0.04 -6.72 -5.53
C ILE A 60 0.45 -8.18 -5.56
N LYS A 61 1.27 -8.54 -4.57
CA LYS A 61 1.89 -9.85 -4.42
C LYS A 61 1.19 -10.62 -3.30
N GLU A 62 0.81 -11.86 -3.59
CA GLU A 62 0.21 -12.75 -2.60
C GLU A 62 1.24 -13.15 -1.53
N ILE A 63 0.81 -13.12 -0.28
CA ILE A 63 1.56 -13.63 0.87
C ILE A 63 0.76 -14.67 1.65
N PRO A 64 1.43 -15.63 2.32
CA PRO A 64 0.74 -16.61 3.15
C PRO A 64 0.08 -15.94 4.38
N PRO A 65 -0.91 -16.58 5.02
CA PRO A 65 -1.59 -16.02 6.20
C PRO A 65 -0.68 -15.76 7.42
N THR A 66 0.52 -16.34 7.43
CA THR A 66 1.52 -16.15 8.50
C THR A 66 2.25 -14.82 8.41
N ASP A 67 2.21 -14.19 7.24
CA ASP A 67 2.99 -13.00 6.93
C ASP A 67 2.11 -11.75 7.07
N GLN A 68 2.72 -10.63 7.45
CA GLN A 68 2.00 -9.37 7.59
C GLN A 68 1.97 -8.62 6.25
N PRO A 69 0.81 -8.07 5.86
CA PRO A 69 0.70 -7.14 4.75
C PRO A 69 1.68 -5.97 4.90
N ASN A 70 2.25 -5.53 3.78
CA ASN A 70 3.26 -4.47 3.77
C ASN A 70 3.41 -3.87 2.36
N THR A 71 3.96 -2.67 2.28
CA THR A 71 4.23 -1.98 1.02
C THR A 71 5.71 -1.61 0.89
N PHE A 72 6.29 -1.94 -0.26
CA PHE A 72 7.70 -1.72 -0.57
C PHE A 72 7.88 -0.79 -1.77
N ALA A 73 8.82 0.14 -1.64
CA ALA A 73 9.34 0.92 -2.75
C ALA A 73 10.19 0.03 -3.66
N ILE A 74 9.88 0.01 -4.95
CA ILE A 74 10.63 -0.73 -5.98
C ILE A 74 10.96 0.19 -7.15
N LEU A 75 12.12 0.01 -7.76
CA LEU A 75 12.52 0.80 -8.92
C LEU A 75 11.71 0.38 -10.15
N SER A 76 11.34 1.35 -10.98
CA SER A 76 10.86 1.09 -12.34
C SER A 76 12.00 0.59 -13.22
N ALA A 77 11.69 -0.04 -14.36
CA ALA A 77 12.72 -0.47 -15.32
C ALA A 77 13.59 0.71 -15.76
N ARG A 78 12.98 1.87 -16.03
CA ARG A 78 13.70 3.10 -16.35
C ARG A 78 14.64 3.55 -15.23
N GLN A 79 14.18 3.54 -13.98
CA GLN A 79 15.00 3.92 -12.82
C GLN A 79 16.16 2.94 -12.59
N VAL A 80 15.97 1.65 -12.88
CA VAL A 80 17.05 0.66 -12.86
C VAL A 80 18.13 1.00 -13.89
N GLU A 81 17.74 1.46 -15.08
CA GLU A 81 18.67 1.90 -16.12
C GLU A 81 19.39 3.21 -15.75
N GLU A 82 18.68 4.20 -15.21
CA GLU A 82 19.23 5.50 -14.80
C GLU A 82 20.19 5.40 -13.60
N HIS A 83 20.04 4.37 -12.76
CA HIS A 83 20.88 4.14 -11.57
C HIS A 83 21.86 2.96 -11.73
N ARG A 84 22.22 2.61 -12.97
CA ARG A 84 23.38 1.74 -13.22
C ARG A 84 24.65 2.41 -12.70
N ASP A 85 25.55 1.62 -12.12
CA ASP A 85 26.86 2.15 -11.73
C ASP A 85 27.75 2.43 -12.96
N SER A 86 28.89 3.11 -12.75
CA SER A 86 29.85 3.46 -13.80
C SER A 86 30.41 2.26 -14.58
N ASP A 87 30.28 1.05 -14.03
CA ASP A 87 30.67 -0.21 -14.68
C ASP A 87 29.53 -0.82 -15.50
N GLY A 88 28.39 -0.14 -15.63
CA GLY A 88 27.21 -0.62 -16.33
C GLY A 88 26.47 -1.75 -15.61
N ARG A 89 26.83 -2.08 -14.37
CA ARG A 89 26.14 -3.11 -13.57
C ARG A 89 24.85 -2.49 -13.03
N ARG A 90 23.75 -3.23 -13.16
CA ARG A 90 22.48 -2.93 -12.47
C ARG A 90 22.78 -2.70 -10.98
N ALA A 91 22.01 -1.87 -10.29
CA ALA A 91 22.09 -1.75 -8.83
C ALA A 91 22.20 -3.16 -8.20
N SER A 92 23.43 -3.54 -7.82
CA SER A 92 23.88 -4.94 -7.89
C SER A 92 23.27 -5.86 -6.84
N THR A 93 22.37 -5.34 -6.02
CA THR A 93 21.61 -6.08 -5.01
C THR A 93 20.21 -5.49 -4.85
N LEU A 94 19.25 -6.34 -4.44
CA LEU A 94 17.90 -5.93 -4.05
C LEU A 94 17.94 -4.84 -2.96
N LYS A 95 18.87 -4.95 -2.01
CA LYS A 95 19.06 -3.97 -0.93
C LYS A 95 19.44 -2.57 -1.45
N LYS A 96 20.35 -2.50 -2.44
CA LYS A 96 20.72 -1.22 -3.07
C LYS A 96 19.54 -0.62 -3.83
N SER A 97 18.81 -1.44 -4.59
CA SER A 97 17.63 -1.00 -5.34
C SER A 97 16.53 -0.47 -4.43
N ALA A 98 16.22 -1.17 -3.34
CA ALA A 98 15.25 -0.73 -2.35
C ALA A 98 15.67 0.60 -1.68
N LYS A 99 16.95 0.78 -1.35
CA LYS A 99 17.44 2.04 -0.78
C LYS A 99 17.26 3.22 -1.74
N ILE A 100 17.55 3.02 -3.03
CA ILE A 100 17.35 4.04 -4.06
C ILE A 100 15.86 4.34 -4.22
N ALA A 101 15.01 3.32 -4.34
CA ALA A 101 13.57 3.50 -4.51
C ALA A 101 12.96 4.31 -3.36
N LYS A 102 13.31 3.97 -2.11
CA LYS A 102 12.81 4.73 -0.96
C LYS A 102 13.32 6.18 -0.94
N LYS A 103 14.55 6.44 -1.39
CA LYS A 103 15.07 7.81 -1.53
C LYS A 103 14.25 8.61 -2.55
N LEU A 104 13.99 8.04 -3.73
CA LEU A 104 13.16 8.67 -4.76
C LEU A 104 11.73 8.92 -4.26
N ALA A 105 11.18 7.99 -3.50
CA ALA A 105 9.85 8.09 -2.89
C ALA A 105 9.73 9.20 -1.83
N LYS A 106 10.83 9.78 -1.36
CA LYS A 106 10.87 10.92 -0.45
C LYS A 106 11.13 12.24 -1.17
N GLU A 107 12.01 12.23 -2.17
CA GLU A 107 12.51 13.44 -2.82
C GLU A 107 11.57 14.00 -3.91
N GLY A 108 10.27 13.65 -3.86
CA GLY A 108 9.28 14.10 -4.84
C GLY A 108 9.40 13.43 -6.22
N VAL A 109 10.32 12.46 -6.38
CA VAL A 109 10.51 11.77 -7.66
C VAL A 109 9.56 10.60 -7.80
N GLY A 110 9.24 9.88 -6.73
CA GLY A 110 8.37 8.70 -6.75
C GLY A 110 9.00 7.45 -7.39
N CYS A 111 8.34 6.31 -7.20
CA CYS A 111 8.80 5.01 -7.71
C CYS A 111 7.63 4.03 -7.90
N ASN A 112 7.91 2.80 -8.33
CA ASN A 112 6.91 1.75 -8.33
C ASN A 112 6.69 1.24 -6.89
N ALA A 113 5.55 0.59 -6.65
CA ALA A 113 5.24 -0.03 -5.36
C ALA A 113 4.97 -1.53 -5.52
N MET A 114 5.38 -2.30 -4.52
CA MET A 114 4.97 -3.69 -4.34
C MET A 114 4.18 -3.78 -3.03
N VAL A 115 2.92 -4.19 -3.13
CA VAL A 115 2.02 -4.42 -2.00
C VAL A 115 1.98 -5.92 -1.75
N GLU A 116 2.39 -6.36 -0.57
CA GLU A 116 2.21 -7.72 -0.10
C GLU A 116 0.87 -7.81 0.63
N TRP A 117 0.00 -8.71 0.16
CA TRP A 117 -1.36 -8.83 0.68
C TRP A 117 -1.87 -10.28 0.69
N ASN A 118 -2.61 -10.62 1.75
CA ASN A 118 -3.34 -11.87 1.84
C ASN A 118 -4.85 -11.59 1.69
N PRO A 119 -5.58 -12.31 0.82
CA PRO A 119 -6.99 -12.06 0.54
C PRO A 119 -7.95 -12.38 1.69
N HIS A 120 -7.43 -12.82 2.83
CA HIS A 120 -8.17 -13.03 4.07
C HIS A 120 -7.65 -12.16 5.21
N SER A 121 -6.58 -11.38 5.03
CA SER A 121 -6.02 -10.55 6.10
C SER A 121 -7.00 -9.49 6.57
N HIS A 122 -7.26 -9.44 7.88
CA HIS A 122 -8.21 -8.50 8.47
C HIS A 122 -7.65 -7.91 9.77
N ILE A 123 -7.93 -6.64 10.05
CA ILE A 123 -7.56 -6.00 11.32
C ILE A 123 -8.79 -5.97 12.23
N GLU A 124 -8.77 -6.79 13.28
CA GLU A 124 -9.84 -6.80 14.28
C GLU A 124 -9.72 -5.58 15.19
N LEU A 125 -10.80 -4.79 15.28
CA LEU A 125 -10.89 -3.61 16.14
C LEU A 125 -11.76 -3.91 17.37
N ASN A 126 -11.36 -3.41 18.53
CA ASN A 126 -12.23 -3.42 19.71
C ASN A 126 -13.25 -2.26 19.66
N GLY A 127 -14.15 -2.20 20.65
CA GLY A 127 -15.20 -1.18 20.71
C GLY A 127 -14.73 0.29 20.79
N ASN A 128 -13.44 0.54 21.04
CA ASN A 128 -12.87 1.90 21.00
C ASN A 128 -12.09 2.19 19.70
N GLY A 129 -12.12 1.28 18.72
CA GLY A 129 -11.42 1.41 17.45
C GLY A 129 -9.91 1.17 17.54
N SER A 130 -9.41 0.51 18.59
CA SER A 130 -8.01 0.08 18.65
C SER A 130 -7.86 -1.31 18.02
N PRO A 131 -6.78 -1.57 17.26
CA PRO A 131 -6.50 -2.90 16.75
C PRO A 131 -6.18 -3.86 17.89
N VAL A 132 -6.71 -5.08 17.79
CA VAL A 132 -6.52 -6.18 18.75
C VAL A 132 -5.54 -7.19 18.19
N ARG A 133 -5.77 -7.62 16.94
CA ARG A 133 -4.93 -8.59 16.23
C ARG A 133 -5.18 -8.52 14.72
N ILE A 134 -4.28 -9.13 13.96
CA ILE A 134 -4.56 -9.53 12.59
C ILE A 134 -5.33 -10.85 12.65
N GLY A 135 -6.54 -10.86 12.09
CA GLY A 135 -7.40 -12.02 11.94
C GLY A 135 -7.56 -12.44 10.48
N SER A 136 -8.48 -13.37 10.27
CA SER A 136 -8.86 -13.87 8.95
C SER A 136 -10.33 -13.53 8.67
N ASN A 137 -10.60 -12.63 7.72
CA ASN A 137 -11.93 -12.29 7.24
C ASN A 137 -11.84 -11.78 5.79
N ALA A 138 -12.24 -12.60 4.82
CA ALA A 138 -12.20 -12.26 3.40
C ALA A 138 -13.15 -11.10 3.03
N ASP A 139 -14.24 -10.91 3.78
CA ASP A 139 -15.23 -9.88 3.46
C ASP A 139 -14.70 -8.47 3.73
N GLU A 140 -13.81 -8.33 4.70
CA GLU A 140 -13.19 -7.07 5.12
C GLU A 140 -11.71 -6.96 4.71
N ALA A 141 -11.14 -7.99 4.07
CA ALA A 141 -9.72 -8.00 3.70
C ALA A 141 -9.33 -6.90 2.70
N PHE A 142 -10.30 -6.38 1.96
CA PHE A 142 -10.11 -5.25 1.06
C PHE A 142 -9.69 -3.98 1.81
N VAL A 143 -10.03 -3.82 3.09
CA VAL A 143 -9.63 -2.65 3.89
C VAL A 143 -8.13 -2.67 4.17
N VAL A 144 -7.58 -3.86 4.41
CA VAL A 144 -6.13 -4.04 4.57
C VAL A 144 -5.42 -3.75 3.25
N LEU A 145 -5.97 -4.22 2.12
CA LEU A 145 -5.45 -3.84 0.81
C LEU A 145 -5.50 -2.33 0.59
N ALA A 146 -6.61 -1.68 0.96
CA ALA A 146 -6.77 -0.23 0.83
C ALA A 146 -5.70 0.54 1.62
N HIS A 147 -5.40 0.11 2.86
CA HIS A 147 -4.33 0.68 3.67
C HIS A 147 -2.98 0.63 2.93
N GLU A 148 -2.60 -0.54 2.41
CA GLU A 148 -1.36 -0.71 1.66
C GLU A 148 -1.35 0.09 0.34
N LEU A 149 -2.50 0.24 -0.32
CA LEU A 149 -2.62 1.07 -1.53
C LEU A 149 -2.46 2.56 -1.23
N VAL A 150 -2.83 3.04 -0.04
CA VAL A 150 -2.55 4.42 0.38
C VAL A 150 -1.04 4.64 0.50
N HIS A 151 -0.30 3.71 1.12
CA HIS A 151 1.16 3.75 1.10
C HIS A 151 1.73 3.70 -0.32
N ALA A 152 1.20 2.82 -1.17
CA ALA A 152 1.61 2.73 -2.56
C ALA A 152 1.41 4.08 -3.27
N ARG A 153 0.28 4.77 -3.04
CA ARG A 153 0.04 6.10 -3.59
C ARG A 153 1.10 7.11 -3.13
N HIS A 154 1.49 7.12 -1.86
CA HIS A 154 2.54 8.02 -1.38
C HIS A 154 3.92 7.70 -1.99
N LEU A 155 4.25 6.41 -2.16
CA LEU A 155 5.48 5.98 -2.85
C LEU A 155 5.50 6.40 -4.31
N LEU A 156 4.36 6.24 -5.01
CA LEU A 156 4.21 6.67 -6.39
C LEU A 156 4.28 8.18 -6.53
N ALA A 157 3.74 8.94 -5.57
CA ALA A 157 3.77 10.40 -5.56
C ALA A 157 5.12 11.01 -5.16
N GLY A 158 6.03 10.23 -4.56
CA GLY A 158 7.26 10.78 -4.02
C GLY A 158 7.07 11.54 -2.70
N THR A 159 6.03 11.21 -1.93
CA THR A 159 5.66 11.91 -0.68
C THR A 159 5.69 11.00 0.55
N SER A 160 6.33 9.84 0.48
CA SER A 160 6.37 8.89 1.61
C SER A 160 7.35 9.37 2.67
N THR A 161 6.92 9.39 3.94
CA THR A 161 7.78 9.79 5.07
C THR A 161 8.51 8.62 5.72
N ALA A 162 8.10 7.37 5.46
CA ALA A 162 8.68 6.17 6.07
C ALA A 162 10.18 5.91 5.75
N TYR A 163 10.79 6.67 4.83
CA TYR A 163 12.23 6.54 4.52
C TYR A 163 13.13 6.94 5.68
N ASP A 164 12.78 8.00 6.43
CA ASP A 164 13.61 8.50 7.54
C ASP A 164 13.63 7.53 8.74
N GLY A 165 12.82 6.46 8.66
CA GLY A 165 12.82 5.35 9.58
C GLY A 165 12.16 5.68 10.90
N GLY A 166 12.56 4.94 11.92
CA GLY A 166 11.90 4.95 13.23
C GLY A 166 10.93 3.80 13.40
N ASP A 167 10.37 3.72 14.60
CA ASP A 167 9.39 2.71 14.94
C ASP A 167 8.00 3.12 14.41
N ARG A 168 7.40 2.29 13.57
CA ARG A 168 6.05 2.50 13.04
C ARG A 168 4.98 2.57 14.13
N TYR A 169 5.25 2.06 15.33
CA TYR A 169 4.37 2.17 16.50
C TYR A 169 4.66 3.38 17.38
N ASP A 170 5.73 4.13 17.11
CA ASP A 170 5.96 5.46 17.66
C ASP A 170 5.37 6.52 16.73
N GLU A 171 4.21 7.04 17.11
CA GLU A 171 3.45 8.08 16.41
C GLU A 171 4.26 9.38 16.18
N ARG A 172 5.37 9.58 16.89
CA ARG A 172 6.27 10.73 16.71
C ARG A 172 7.32 10.51 15.63
N SER A 173 7.60 9.25 15.29
CA SER A 173 8.56 8.91 14.24
C SER A 173 7.96 9.15 12.85
N GLU A 174 8.80 9.34 11.83
CA GLU A 174 8.33 9.54 10.47
C GLU A 174 7.63 8.30 9.89
N ALA A 175 8.04 7.11 10.34
CA ALA A 175 7.33 5.86 10.06
C ALA A 175 5.94 5.85 10.73
N GLY A 176 5.83 6.22 12.00
CA GLY A 176 4.54 6.27 12.69
C GLY A 176 3.59 7.32 12.13
N LYS A 177 4.10 8.48 11.70
CA LYS A 177 3.29 9.49 11.00
C LYS A 177 2.77 9.00 9.65
N GLU A 178 3.58 8.26 8.89
CA GLU A 178 3.14 7.65 7.63
C GLU A 178 1.97 6.68 7.85
N GLU A 179 2.02 5.91 8.93
CA GLU A 179 0.94 4.99 9.32
C GLU A 179 -0.31 5.73 9.78
N LEU A 180 -0.18 6.77 10.62
CA LEU A 180 -1.31 7.63 11.00
C LEU A 180 -1.96 8.30 9.78
N ARG A 181 -1.14 8.68 8.79
CA ARG A 181 -1.58 9.25 7.52
C ARG A 181 -2.32 8.22 6.67
N ALA A 182 -1.81 7.00 6.57
CA ALA A 182 -2.48 5.92 5.85
C ALA A 182 -3.81 5.52 6.49
N VAL A 183 -3.85 5.47 7.83
CA VAL A 183 -5.11 5.20 8.55
C VAL A 183 -6.09 6.38 8.44
N GLY A 184 -5.58 7.61 8.44
CA GLY A 184 -6.40 8.82 8.50
C GLY A 184 -6.84 9.16 9.93
N ILE A 185 -5.88 9.25 10.85
CA ILE A 185 -6.10 9.59 12.26
C ILE A 185 -5.61 11.02 12.55
N GLY A 186 -6.34 11.76 13.38
CA GLY A 186 -5.91 13.08 13.87
C GLY A 186 -5.89 14.12 12.76
N GLU A 187 -4.74 14.78 12.57
CA GLU A 187 -4.56 15.77 11.50
C GLU A 187 -4.71 15.20 10.09
N TYR A 188 -4.58 13.87 9.93
CA TYR A 188 -4.70 13.16 8.66
C TYR A 188 -6.12 12.70 8.34
N ASP A 189 -7.12 13.10 9.13
CA ASP A 189 -8.52 12.77 8.86
C ASP A 189 -8.93 13.25 7.45
N SER A 190 -9.47 12.33 6.65
CA SER A 190 -9.91 12.60 5.27
C SER A 190 -10.91 13.75 5.13
N ARG A 191 -11.71 14.03 6.17
CA ARG A 191 -12.66 15.14 6.16
C ARG A 191 -11.96 16.50 6.26
N THR A 192 -10.74 16.50 6.78
CA THR A 192 -9.87 17.67 6.88
C THR A 192 -8.96 17.77 5.66
N THR A 193 -8.35 16.66 5.24
CA THR A 193 -7.33 16.65 4.18
C THR A 193 -7.90 16.50 2.78
N GLY A 194 -9.08 15.89 2.64
CA GLY A 194 -9.64 15.45 1.35
C GLY A 194 -8.92 14.25 0.74
N GLU A 195 -7.92 13.68 1.43
CA GLU A 195 -7.08 12.60 0.92
C GLU A 195 -7.67 11.22 1.29
N PRO A 196 -7.61 10.24 0.37
CA PRO A 196 -8.03 8.87 0.69
C PRO A 196 -7.18 8.23 1.79
N SER A 197 -7.85 7.44 2.63
CA SER A 197 -7.27 6.78 3.81
C SER A 197 -8.03 5.49 4.14
N GLU A 198 -7.45 4.62 4.98
CA GLU A 198 -8.14 3.42 5.49
C GLU A 198 -9.49 3.79 6.12
N ASN A 199 -9.54 4.82 6.97
CA ASN A 199 -10.75 5.23 7.67
C ASN A 199 -11.82 5.80 6.76
N SER A 200 -11.46 6.59 5.74
CA SER A 200 -12.45 7.08 4.78
C SER A 200 -13.09 5.92 4.01
N ILE A 201 -12.30 4.92 3.62
CA ILE A 201 -12.81 3.73 2.93
C ILE A 201 -13.65 2.87 3.89
N ARG A 202 -13.20 2.66 5.14
CA ARG A 202 -14.03 2.00 6.17
C ARG A 202 -15.39 2.69 6.33
N GLN A 203 -15.41 4.02 6.36
CA GLN A 203 -16.63 4.80 6.49
C GLN A 203 -17.61 4.56 5.34
N GLU A 204 -17.11 4.48 4.10
CA GLU A 204 -17.91 4.23 2.89
C GLU A 204 -18.61 2.87 2.92
N HIS A 205 -18.00 1.89 3.58
CA HIS A 205 -18.55 0.54 3.72
C HIS A 205 -19.25 0.28 5.07
N GLY A 206 -19.48 1.33 5.87
CA GLY A 206 -20.14 1.18 7.18
C GLY A 206 -19.34 0.35 8.20
N LEU A 207 -18.02 0.24 8.01
CA LEU A 207 -17.14 -0.54 8.88
C LEU A 207 -16.66 0.30 10.09
N PRO A 208 -16.31 -0.35 11.21
CA PRO A 208 -15.72 0.34 12.36
C PRO A 208 -14.45 1.11 11.99
N ILE A 209 -14.37 2.36 12.44
CA ILE A 209 -13.25 3.27 12.21
C ILE A 209 -12.10 2.95 13.15
N ARG A 210 -10.87 2.92 12.62
CA ARG A 210 -9.65 2.72 13.39
C ARG A 210 -9.22 4.04 14.01
N LYS A 211 -9.27 4.13 15.34
CA LYS A 211 -8.94 5.36 16.10
C LYS A 211 -7.50 5.38 16.60
N LYS A 212 -6.81 4.24 16.57
CA LYS A 212 -5.41 4.11 17.01
C LYS A 212 -4.64 3.24 16.04
N TYR A 213 -3.37 3.57 15.84
CA TYR A 213 -2.51 2.75 15.00
C TYR A 213 -2.03 1.50 15.74
N LYS A 214 -1.58 1.62 16.98
CA LYS A 214 -1.16 0.47 17.79
C LYS A 214 -2.26 -0.03 18.74
N SER A 215 -2.15 -1.30 19.15
CA SER A 215 -3.03 -1.87 20.17
C SER A 215 -2.80 -1.20 21.53
N HIS A 216 -3.79 -1.28 22.42
CA HIS A 216 -3.56 -0.95 23.83
C HIS A 216 -2.73 -2.06 24.48
N GLY A 217 -1.52 -1.74 24.94
CA GLY A 217 -0.64 -2.68 25.65
C GLY A 217 0.71 -2.97 24.97
N MET A 218 1.02 -2.31 23.84
CA MET A 218 2.37 -2.24 23.26
C MET A 218 3.02 -0.88 23.48
#